data_AF-A0A8B3B8L2-F1
#
_entry.id   AF-A0A8B3B8L2-F1
#
_cell.length_a   1.000
_cell.length_b   1.000
_cell.length_c   1.000
_cell.angle_alpha   90.00
_cell.angle_beta   90.00
_cell.angle_gamma   90.00
#
_symmetry.space_group_name_H-M   'P 1'
#
loop_
_entity.id
_entity.type
_entity.pdbx_description
1 polymer ?
#
loop_
_entity_poly.entity_id
_entity_poly.type
_entity_poly.pdbx_seq_one_letter_code
_entity_poly.pdbx_strand_id
1 'polypeptide(L)' 'SPSKGLDAELSRRERRGEALFEYFSPSYVEARKVGGKMVNTKRPLLYNYVFVHASEDEIFSLKRTLPLYNFLPRVSSG' A
#
# COMPACT_ATOMS: atom_id res chain seq x y z
N SER A 1 8.34 -1.31 -4.42
CA SER A 1 7.13 -0.53 -4.12
C SER A 1 6.69 -0.85 -2.70
N PRO A 2 6.29 0.14 -1.88
CA PRO A 2 5.68 -0.10 -0.56
C PRO A 2 4.47 -1.04 -0.61
N SER A 3 3.77 -1.11 -1.75
CA SER A 3 2.59 -1.96 -1.94
C SER A 3 2.87 -3.46 -2.16
N LYS A 4 4.11 -3.86 -2.44
CA LYS A 4 4.41 -5.20 -2.99
C LYS A 4 3.93 -6.35 -2.10
N GLY A 5 3.99 -6.20 -0.77
CA GLY A 5 3.48 -7.20 0.16
C GLY A 5 1.95 -7.30 0.16
N LEU A 6 1.27 -6.16 0.02
CA LEU A 6 -0.19 -6.10 -0.11
C LEU A 6 -0.68 -6.70 -1.43
N ASP A 7 0.05 -6.47 -2.53
CA ASP A 7 -0.22 -7.09 -3.83
C ASP A 7 -0.16 -8.62 -3.75
N ALA A 8 0.91 -9.15 -3.15
CA ALA A 8 1.09 -10.59 -2.97
C ALA A 8 0.01 -11.20 -2.07
N GLU A 9 -0.40 -10.47 -1.03
CA GLU A 9 -1.47 -10.88 -0.13
C GLU A 9 -2.82 -10.94 -0.86
N LEU A 10 -3.19 -9.92 -1.63
CA LEU A 10 -4.43 -9.93 -2.41
C LEU A 10 -4.47 -11.10 -3.38
N SER A 11 -3.40 -11.32 -4.15
CA SER A 11 -3.32 -12.46 -5.07
C SER A 11 -3.37 -13.82 -4.37
N ARG A 12 -2.98 -13.91 -3.10
CA ARG A 12 -3.15 -15.14 -2.30
C ARG A 12 -4.61 -15.32 -1.89
N ARG A 13 -5.26 -14.27 -1.40
CA ARG A 13 -6.68 -14.31 -0.98
C ARG A 13 -7.60 -14.65 -2.15
N GLU A 14 -7.36 -14.01 -3.29
CA GLU A 14 -8.10 -14.27 -4.55
C GLU A 14 -8.03 -15.75 -4.96
N ARG A 15 -6.82 -16.34 -4.95
CA ARG A 15 -6.63 -17.77 -5.26
C ARG A 15 -7.31 -18.72 -4.27
N ARG A 16 -7.62 -18.27 -3.06
CA ARG A 16 -8.21 -19.08 -1.99
C ARG A 16 -9.69 -18.78 -1.76
N GLY A 17 -10.28 -17.82 -2.48
CA GLY A 17 -11.64 -17.34 -2.22
C GLY A 17 -11.81 -16.69 -0.85
N GLU A 18 -10.73 -16.13 -0.28
CA GLU A 18 -10.76 -15.39 0.99
C GLU A 18 -11.28 -13.96 0.75
N ALA A 19 -11.81 -13.32 1.80
CA ALA A 19 -12.25 -11.92 1.74
C ALA A 19 -11.11 -10.98 1.31
N LEU A 20 -11.36 -10.17 0.28
CA LEU A 20 -10.41 -9.17 -0.22
C LEU A 20 -10.47 -7.90 0.63
N PHE A 21 -9.42 -7.09 0.54
CA PHE A 21 -9.35 -5.77 1.17
C PHE A 21 -8.90 -4.73 0.15
N GLU A 22 -9.17 -3.46 0.44
CA GLU A 22 -8.76 -2.36 -0.43
C GLU A 22 -7.56 -1.64 0.18
N TYR A 23 -6.64 -1.20 -0.67
CA TYR A 23 -5.53 -0.38 -0.24
C TYR A 23 -5.16 0.66 -1.30
N PHE A 24 -4.61 1.78 -0.85
CA PHE A 24 -4.16 2.89 -1.68
C PHE A 24 -2.69 3.20 -1.38
N SER A 25 -1.85 3.11 -2.41
CA SER A 25 -0.43 3.47 -2.36
C SER A 25 -0.21 4.78 -3.13
N PRO A 26 -0.20 5.94 -2.45
CA PRO A 26 -0.18 7.24 -3.11
C PRO A 26 1.13 7.45 -3.87
N SER A 27 1.02 7.88 -5.12
CA SER A 27 2.16 8.23 -5.96
C SER A 27 1.78 9.35 -6.91
N TYR A 28 2.73 10.24 -7.18
CA TYR A 28 2.59 11.27 -8.19
C TYR A 28 3.41 10.90 -9.42
N VAL A 29 2.97 11.36 -10.59
CA VAL A 29 3.70 11.20 -11.85
C VAL A 29 4.50 12.47 -12.09
N GLU A 30 5.83 12.37 -12.04
CA GLU A 30 6.76 13.44 -12.41
C GLU A 30 7.14 13.24 -13.88
N ALA A 31 6.85 14.23 -14.74
CA ALA A 31 7.35 14.24 -16.11
C ALA A 31 8.79 14.78 -16.12
N ARG A 32 9.77 13.89 -16.30
CA ARG A 32 11.19 14.23 -16.26
C ARG A 32 11.82 14.12 -17.65
N LYS A 33 12.68 15.07 -18.01
CA LYS A 33 13.46 15.00 -19.26
C LYS A 33 14.74 14.20 -19.02
N VAL A 34 14.86 13.04 -19.67
CA VAL A 34 16.03 12.16 -19.60
C VAL A 34 16.51 11.88 -21.02
N GLY A 35 17.76 12.24 -21.34
CA GLY A 35 18.32 12.04 -22.68
C GLY A 35 17.54 12.73 -23.81
N GLY A 36 16.92 13.89 -23.54
CA GLY A 36 16.11 14.63 -24.51
C GLY A 36 14.65 14.16 -24.65
N LYS A 37 14.27 13.01 -24.08
CA LYS A 37 12.89 12.50 -24.09
C LYS A 37 12.18 12.84 -22.77
N MET A 38 10.91 13.18 -22.87
CA MET A 38 10.03 13.30 -21.70
C MET A 38 9.66 11.90 -21.22
N VAL A 39 9.89 11.60 -19.95
CA VAL A 39 9.62 10.29 -19.34
C VAL A 39 8.75 10.52 -18.11
N ASN A 40 7.64 9.78 -18.03
CA ASN A 40 6.79 9.78 -16.84
C ASN A 40 7.43 8.87 -15.77
N THR A 41 7.76 9.43 -14.62
CA THR A 41 8.27 8.68 -13.47
C THR A 41 7.25 8.69 -12.35
N LYS A 42 6.86 7.51 -11.86
CA LYS A 42 5.90 7.37 -10.74
C LYS A 42 6.68 7.41 -9.43
N ARG A 43 6.61 8.51 -8.69
CA ARG A 43 7.25 8.66 -7.37
C ARG A 43 6.23 8.53 -6.24
N PRO A 44 6.53 7.81 -5.16
CA PRO A 44 5.65 7.75 -3.98
C PRO A 44 5.44 9.17 -3.41
N LEU A 45 4.19 9.55 -3.14
CA LEU A 45 3.86 10.85 -2.53
C LEU A 45 4.22 10.85 -1.05
N LEU A 46 4.00 9.70 -0.38
CA LEU A 46 4.41 9.44 0.99
C LEU A 46 5.47 8.35 0.95
N TYR A 47 6.65 8.64 1.48
CA TYR A 47 7.74 7.66 1.56
C TYR A 47 7.30 6.48 2.44
N ASN A 48 7.19 5.29 1.84
CA ASN A 48 6.91 4.02 2.53
C ASN A 48 5.56 3.90 3.28
N TYR A 49 4.60 4.79 3.00
CA TYR A 49 3.24 4.67 3.53
C TYR A 49 2.25 4.14 2.49
N VAL A 50 1.29 3.36 2.98
CA VAL A 50 0.14 2.85 2.25
C VAL A 50 -1.08 3.01 3.16
N PHE A 51 -2.23 3.29 2.56
CA PHE A 51 -3.52 3.33 3.25
C PHE A 51 -4.23 2.02 3.00
N VAL A 52 -4.81 1.43 4.04
CA VAL A 52 -5.59 0.19 3.94
C VAL A 52 -6.99 0.49 4.46
N HIS A 53 -8.01 0.13 3.69
CA HIS A 53 -9.40 0.19 4.11
C HIS A 53 -9.81 -1.21 4.57
N ALA A 54 -9.93 -1.38 5.89
CA ALA A 54 -10.19 -2.64 6.55
C ALA A 54 -10.73 -2.40 7.97
N SER A 55 -11.44 -3.38 8.51
CA SER A 55 -11.82 -3.42 9.93
C SER A 55 -10.62 -3.61 10.85
N GLU A 56 -10.76 -3.34 12.16
CA GLU A 56 -9.68 -3.57 13.13
C GLU A 56 -9.23 -5.04 13.16
N ASP A 57 -10.17 -5.99 13.12
CA ASP A 57 -9.86 -7.42 13.09
C ASP A 57 -9.04 -7.80 11.85
N GLU A 58 -9.39 -7.25 10.69
CA GLU A 58 -8.64 -7.44 9.45
C GLU A 58 -7.25 -6.79 9.51
N ILE A 59 -7.12 -5.61 10.10
CA ILE A 59 -5.85 -4.94 10.35
C ILE A 59 -4.94 -5.82 11.21
N PHE A 60 -5.44 -6.39 12.30
CA PHE A 60 -4.68 -7.33 13.14
C PHE A 60 -4.29 -8.60 12.38
N SER A 61 -5.19 -9.15 11.58
CA SER A 61 -4.90 -10.31 10.72
C SER A 61 -3.78 -9.99 9.71
N LEU A 62 -3.88 -8.85 9.02
CA LEU A 62 -2.88 -8.37 8.07
C LEU A 62 -1.51 -8.17 8.73
N LYS A 63 -1.45 -7.68 9.98
CA LYS A 63 -0.18 -7.54 10.71
C LYS A 63 0.49 -8.87 11.00
N ARG A 64 -0.28 -9.93 11.30
CA ARG A 64 0.26 -11.28 11.50
C ARG A 64 0.82 -11.84 10.21
N THR A 65 0.16 -11.60 9.08
CA THR A 65 0.58 -12.09 7.77
C THR A 65 1.71 -11.29 7.14
N LEU A 66 1.71 -9.97 7.36
CA LEU A 66 2.66 -9.03 6.77
C LEU A 66 3.40 -8.24 7.87
N PRO A 67 4.29 -8.90 8.64
CA PRO A 67 4.88 -8.33 9.85
C PRO A 67 5.73 -7.07 9.61
N LEU A 68 6.20 -6.88 8.38
CA LEU A 68 7.01 -5.74 7.95
C LEU A 68 6.23 -4.41 7.89
N TYR A 69 4.89 -4.44 7.81
CA TYR A 69 4.08 -3.21 7.86
C TYR A 69 3.77 -2.85 9.30
N ASN A 70 3.95 -1.58 9.66
CA ASN A 70 3.53 -1.06 10.95
C ASN A 70 2.36 -0.09 10.75
N PHE A 71 1.44 -0.09 11.71
CA PHE A 71 0.34 0.86 11.71
C PHE A 71 0.75 2.12 12.47
N LEU A 72 0.32 3.26 11.96
CA LEU A 72 0.38 4.50 12.72
C LEU A 72 -0.61 4.40 13.89
N PRO A 73 -0.27 4.99 15.05
CA PRO A 73 -1.22 5.08 16.15
C PRO A 73 -2.47 5.82 15.69
N ARG A 74 -3.63 5.44 16.25
CA ARG A 74 -4.89 6.14 16.02
C ARG A 74 -4.72 7.61 16.41
N VAL A 75 -5.03 8.52 15.50
CA VAL A 75 -5.10 9.95 15.80
C VAL A 75 -6.36 10.19 16.61
N SER A 76 -6.22 10.48 17.90
CA SER A 76 -7.33 11.00 18.72
C SER A 76 -7.29 12.53 18.69
N SER A 77 -8.39 13.15 18.29
CA SER A 77 -8.70 14.52 18.72
C SER A 77 -8.94 14.42 20.23
N GLY A 78 -8.03 14.95 21.04
CA GLY A 78 -8.23 15.04 22.49
C GLY A 78 -9.50 15.80 22.85
#